data_AF-A0A254T2J7-F1
#
_entry.id   AF-A0A254T2J7-F1
#
_cell.length_a   1.000
_cell.length_b   1.000
_cell.length_c   1.000
_cell.angle_alpha   90.00
_cell.angle_beta   90.00
_cell.angle_gamma   90.00
#
_symmetry.space_group_name_H-M   'P 1'
#
loop_
_entity.id
_entity.type
_entity.pdbx_description
1 polymer ?
#
loop_
_entity_poly.entity_id
_entity_poly.type
_entity_poly.pdbx_seq_one_letter_code
_entity_poly.pdbx_strand_id
1 'polypeptide(L)'
;MKNVRKSKFLWASAFIISLGIAGCNIFNPTESINIKDNDAEALTYEGYKKIRNNEYSEAEYYFNKAIAADSNYSQAWFGLMKATLNRMLNGTQETNVFSLLAYVNASRDSKVPFSGMSDETAAQLQTTIDSVNVIADQFIKRDKAGQTDSIVTYKSFSEGYMVLQMMKTMLVLRKTTAGMNGCSLQKNQDNSCDMASVLNNLKNDPAETVESFNAVFKTCEESPESMTKMFDSYLQGFDNLKEDAQHTAVSSMCGALAKETEDAKNNEDQQAKTLNIIIGQFGYSDIIDDDGDGCVDEEIYDGEDNDGDGEIDEDVSDKTNEIVYDNDIILKNVTAGKTAIRDLRVVKKAGPNEKYTTVDIDMNGIIIANGKNEAEKDRELENEWKFVHPKYQDRVASDDHRFVFAAGLGFNPQKLPFEEFIAYKRAVAKDTHYPPSYNLEFRKKYIGGCWANYNEQRFMKWFEGRN
;
A
#
# COMPACT_ATOMS: atom_id res chain seq x y z
N MET A 1 -31.63 -5.98 8.49
CA MET A 1 -30.71 -4.94 9.01
C MET A 1 -29.38 -5.61 9.30
N LYS A 2 -28.51 -5.70 8.28
CA LYS A 2 -27.15 -6.25 8.43
C LYS A 2 -26.23 -5.10 8.83
N ASN A 3 -25.41 -5.34 9.85
CA ASN A 3 -24.48 -4.38 10.43
C ASN A 3 -23.49 -3.88 9.37
N VAL A 4 -23.67 -2.63 8.94
CA VAL A 4 -22.65 -1.88 8.20
C VAL A 4 -21.47 -1.68 9.17
N ARG A 5 -20.40 -2.47 8.99
CA ARG A 5 -19.14 -2.22 9.71
C ARG A 5 -18.59 -0.89 9.18
N LYS A 6 -18.78 0.18 9.95
CA LYS A 6 -18.12 1.48 9.72
C LYS A 6 -16.61 1.25 9.63
N SER A 7 -16.02 1.57 8.47
CA SER A 7 -14.57 1.60 8.26
C SER A 7 -13.94 2.48 9.35
N LYS A 8 -13.08 1.86 10.17
CA LYS A 8 -12.34 2.51 11.26
C LYS A 8 -10.90 2.66 10.83
N PHE A 9 -10.23 3.70 11.32
CA PHE A 9 -8.81 3.97 11.08
C PHE A 9 -7.94 2.71 11.22
N LEU A 10 -7.46 2.24 10.07
CA LEU A 10 -7.02 0.87 9.81
C LEU A 10 -5.61 0.59 10.37
N TRP A 11 -4.73 1.61 10.28
CA TRP A 11 -3.32 1.52 10.69
C TRP A 11 -3.11 1.57 12.20
N ALA A 12 -3.91 2.36 12.94
CA ALA A 12 -3.76 2.46 14.39
C ALA A 12 -4.09 1.13 15.11
N SER A 13 -5.10 0.40 14.61
CA SER A 13 -5.48 -0.90 15.15
C SER A 13 -4.45 -1.98 14.80
N ALA A 14 -3.98 -1.98 13.55
CA ALA A 14 -2.91 -2.84 13.06
C ALA A 14 -1.61 -2.67 13.87
N PHE A 15 -1.21 -1.42 14.11
CA PHE A 15 -0.01 -1.07 14.87
C PHE A 15 -0.07 -1.48 16.34
N ILE A 16 -1.24 -1.36 16.97
CA ILE A 16 -1.43 -1.79 18.37
C ILE A 16 -1.35 -3.31 18.50
N ILE A 17 -1.89 -4.06 17.53
CA ILE A 17 -1.82 -5.53 17.51
C ILE A 17 -0.37 -6.00 17.29
N SER A 18 0.34 -5.40 16.33
CA SER A 18 1.73 -5.78 16.02
C SER A 18 2.70 -5.43 17.15
N LEU A 19 2.53 -4.29 17.84
CA LEU A 19 3.30 -3.98 19.06
C LEU A 19 3.00 -4.91 20.24
N GLY A 20 1.76 -5.40 20.36
CA GLY A 20 1.38 -6.37 21.39
C GLY A 20 2.06 -7.74 21.22
N ILE A 21 2.33 -8.15 19.98
CA ILE A 21 2.96 -9.44 19.66
C ILE A 21 4.50 -9.32 19.68
N ALA A 22 5.06 -8.25 19.10
CA ALA A 22 6.50 -8.00 19.09
C ALA A 22 7.08 -7.77 20.51
N GLY A 23 6.23 -7.34 21.46
CA GLY A 23 6.60 -7.14 22.86
C GLY A 23 7.01 -8.41 23.63
N CYS A 24 6.78 -9.62 23.09
CA CYS A 24 7.08 -10.87 23.80
C CYS A 24 8.40 -11.56 23.41
N ASN A 25 8.99 -11.26 22.24
CA ASN A 25 10.24 -11.91 21.77
C ASN A 25 11.47 -10.98 21.74
N ILE A 26 11.29 -9.67 21.93
CA ILE A 26 12.39 -8.69 21.90
C ILE A 26 13.19 -8.64 23.23
N PHE A 27 12.78 -9.33 24.30
CA PHE A 27 13.29 -9.03 25.66
C PHE A 27 14.00 -10.16 26.43
N ASN A 28 14.30 -11.32 25.84
CA ASN A 28 15.00 -12.38 26.60
C ASN A 28 16.43 -12.64 26.08
N PRO A 29 17.49 -12.34 26.85
CA PRO A 29 18.86 -12.70 26.50
C PRO A 29 19.19 -14.15 26.89
N THR A 30 19.93 -14.86 26.02
CA THR A 30 20.50 -16.20 26.30
C THR A 30 21.77 -16.09 27.13
N GLU A 31 21.98 -17.05 28.04
CA GLU A 31 23.12 -17.14 28.96
C GLU A 31 24.22 -18.05 28.38
N SER A 32 25.45 -17.55 28.26
CA SER A 32 26.65 -18.37 28.07
C SER A 32 27.87 -17.67 28.66
N ILE A 33 28.80 -18.45 29.23
CA ILE A 33 29.94 -17.98 30.05
C ILE A 33 31.22 -18.70 29.60
N ASN A 34 31.97 -18.10 28.66
CA ASN A 34 33.43 -18.18 28.59
C ASN A 34 33.97 -17.15 27.56
N ILE A 35 35.07 -16.46 27.87
CA ILE A 35 35.52 -15.27 27.12
C ILE A 35 36.92 -15.45 26.50
N LYS A 36 37.01 -15.36 25.17
CA LYS A 36 38.24 -15.03 24.41
C LYS A 36 37.98 -13.78 23.55
N ASP A 37 39.01 -12.97 23.28
CA ASP A 37 38.88 -11.66 22.62
C ASP A 37 38.40 -11.71 21.15
N ASN A 38 38.38 -12.89 20.53
CA ASN A 38 37.90 -13.15 19.18
C ASN A 38 36.70 -14.11 19.14
N ASP A 39 36.07 -14.33 20.30
CA ASP A 39 34.92 -15.22 20.43
C ASP A 39 33.63 -14.40 20.28
N ALA A 40 32.93 -14.61 19.17
CA ALA A 40 31.72 -13.88 18.85
C ALA A 40 30.62 -14.10 19.90
N GLU A 41 30.53 -15.28 20.51
CA GLU A 41 29.58 -15.59 21.58
C GLU A 41 29.88 -14.77 22.83
N ALA A 42 31.14 -14.75 23.26
CA ALA A 42 31.60 -13.97 24.41
C ALA A 42 31.40 -12.46 24.25
N LEU A 43 31.75 -11.94 23.06
CA LEU A 43 31.57 -10.54 22.72
C LEU A 43 30.08 -10.17 22.68
N THR A 44 29.23 -11.05 22.13
CA THR A 44 27.76 -10.88 22.14
C THR A 44 27.21 -10.85 23.57
N TYR A 45 27.71 -11.72 24.46
CA TYR A 45 27.32 -11.73 25.87
C TYR A 45 27.65 -10.41 26.58
N GLU A 46 28.86 -9.88 26.38
CA GLU A 46 29.21 -8.56 26.92
C GLU A 46 28.33 -7.45 26.32
N GLY A 47 28.00 -7.51 25.03
CA GLY A 47 27.02 -6.61 24.40
C GLY A 47 25.65 -6.63 25.11
N TYR A 48 25.11 -7.80 25.40
CA TYR A 48 23.84 -7.91 26.15
C TYR A 48 23.95 -7.46 27.61
N LYS A 49 25.10 -7.67 28.25
CA LYS A 49 25.35 -7.14 29.60
C LYS A 49 25.36 -5.61 29.60
N LYS A 50 25.91 -4.98 28.55
CA LYS A 50 25.86 -3.54 28.35
C LYS A 50 24.43 -3.03 28.10
N ILE A 51 23.62 -3.74 27.30
CA ILE A 51 22.18 -3.44 27.16
C ILE A 51 21.48 -3.44 28.52
N ARG A 52 21.71 -4.46 29.37
CA ARG A 52 21.07 -4.56 30.70
C ARG A 52 21.43 -3.40 31.64
N ASN A 53 22.60 -2.80 31.44
CA ASN A 53 23.04 -1.64 32.20
C ASN A 53 22.63 -0.29 31.59
N ASN A 54 21.88 -0.29 30.47
CA ASN A 54 21.57 0.90 29.66
C ASN A 54 22.81 1.58 29.03
N GLU A 55 23.92 0.83 28.86
CA GLU A 55 25.17 1.27 28.25
C GLU A 55 25.16 0.95 26.73
N TYR A 56 24.28 1.62 25.98
CA TYR A 56 23.98 1.21 24.60
C TYR A 56 25.12 1.46 23.59
N SER A 57 25.92 2.51 23.77
CA SER A 57 27.09 2.77 22.92
C SER A 57 28.15 1.69 23.09
N GLU A 58 28.38 1.27 24.32
CA GLU A 58 29.28 0.16 24.66
C GLU A 58 28.72 -1.17 24.14
N ALA A 59 27.41 -1.37 24.20
CA ALA A 59 26.76 -2.54 23.63
C ALA A 59 27.00 -2.64 22.12
N GLU A 60 26.77 -1.56 21.36
CA GLU A 60 27.07 -1.51 19.92
C GLU A 60 28.53 -1.86 19.63
N TYR A 61 29.47 -1.33 20.43
CA TYR A 61 30.90 -1.63 20.27
C TYR A 61 31.19 -3.14 20.37
N TYR A 62 30.61 -3.81 21.36
CA TYR A 62 30.80 -5.25 21.53
C TYR A 62 30.12 -6.07 20.44
N PHE A 63 28.91 -5.70 20.01
CA PHE A 63 28.24 -6.42 18.91
C PHE A 63 28.95 -6.23 17.57
N ASN A 64 29.46 -5.03 17.27
CA ASN A 64 30.28 -4.81 16.07
C ASN A 64 31.56 -5.66 16.12
N LYS A 65 32.21 -5.79 17.29
CA LYS A 65 33.34 -6.70 17.46
C LYS A 65 32.94 -8.16 17.27
N ALA A 66 31.79 -8.58 17.80
CA ALA A 66 31.28 -9.95 17.62
C ALA A 66 31.04 -10.27 16.14
N ILE A 67 30.41 -9.35 15.40
CA ILE A 67 30.17 -9.49 13.95
C ILE A 67 31.50 -9.50 13.17
N ALA A 68 32.48 -8.71 13.58
CA ALA A 68 33.80 -8.72 12.96
C ALA A 68 34.57 -10.03 13.25
N ALA A 69 34.35 -10.64 14.41
CA ALA A 69 34.94 -11.92 14.79
C ALA A 69 34.27 -13.10 14.05
N ASP A 70 32.94 -13.10 13.98
CA ASP A 70 32.15 -14.03 13.19
C ASP A 70 30.88 -13.38 12.65
N SER A 71 30.90 -13.04 11.37
CA SER A 71 29.76 -12.42 10.68
C SER A 71 28.56 -13.37 10.51
N ASN A 72 28.73 -14.68 10.72
CA ASN A 72 27.64 -15.65 10.69
C ASN A 72 26.90 -15.74 12.03
N TYR A 73 27.45 -15.17 13.11
CA TYR A 73 26.86 -15.25 14.44
C TYR A 73 25.61 -14.37 14.56
N SER A 74 24.42 -14.96 14.41
CA SER A 74 23.17 -14.23 14.17
C SER A 74 22.72 -13.39 15.36
N GLN A 75 23.00 -13.85 16.58
CA GLN A 75 22.64 -13.13 17.81
C GLN A 75 23.36 -11.78 17.92
N ALA A 76 24.58 -11.64 17.39
CA ALA A 76 25.30 -10.37 17.41
C ALA A 76 24.61 -9.29 16.57
N TRP A 77 24.11 -9.67 15.38
CA TRP A 77 23.33 -8.77 14.52
C TRP A 77 22.04 -8.31 15.21
N PHE A 78 21.32 -9.24 15.82
CA PHE A 78 20.10 -8.93 16.58
C PHE A 78 20.37 -8.03 17.78
N GLY A 79 21.45 -8.29 18.51
CA GLY A 79 21.94 -7.44 19.58
C GLY A 79 22.31 -6.04 19.11
N LEU A 80 22.99 -5.92 17.96
CA LEU A 80 23.36 -4.64 17.37
C LEU A 80 22.13 -3.80 17.02
N MET A 81 21.14 -4.39 16.34
CA MET A 81 19.87 -3.70 16.03
C MET A 81 19.20 -3.15 17.29
N LYS A 82 19.14 -3.95 18.37
CA LYS A 82 18.58 -3.51 19.66
C LYS A 82 19.39 -2.39 20.30
N ALA A 83 20.71 -2.51 20.31
CA ALA A 83 21.59 -1.51 20.89
C ALA A 83 21.47 -0.16 20.16
N THR A 84 21.43 -0.19 18.82
CA THR A 84 21.25 1.00 17.98
C THR A 84 19.92 1.66 18.19
N LEU A 85 18.84 0.89 18.16
CA LEU A 85 17.50 1.39 18.45
C LEU A 85 17.47 2.09 19.81
N ASN A 86 17.93 1.42 20.87
CA ASN A 86 17.86 2.00 22.21
C ASN A 86 18.81 3.20 22.37
N ARG A 87 20.04 3.17 21.85
CA ARG A 87 20.98 4.30 21.93
C ARG A 87 20.39 5.57 21.34
N MET A 88 19.79 5.46 20.16
CA MET A 88 19.28 6.61 19.43
C MET A 88 17.97 7.15 20.00
N LEU A 89 17.20 6.31 20.71
CA LEU A 89 15.97 6.72 21.41
C LEU A 89 16.19 7.09 22.88
N ASN A 90 17.34 6.77 23.48
CA ASN A 90 17.65 7.11 24.89
C ASN A 90 17.91 8.62 25.11
N GLY A 91 17.86 9.44 24.05
CA GLY A 91 18.14 10.87 24.09
C GLY A 91 16.98 11.75 24.59
N THR A 92 15.73 11.26 24.57
CA THR A 92 14.55 12.03 25.00
C THR A 92 13.53 11.12 25.70
N GLN A 93 12.82 11.62 26.71
CA GLN A 93 11.76 10.85 27.40
C GLN A 93 10.59 10.46 26.46
N GLU A 94 10.52 11.08 25.28
CA GLU A 94 9.41 10.97 24.32
C GLU A 94 9.65 9.97 23.18
N THR A 95 10.85 9.38 23.02
CA THR A 95 11.20 8.60 21.82
C THR A 95 11.35 7.10 22.01
N ASN A 96 11.11 6.51 23.18
CA ASN A 96 11.18 5.04 23.28
C ASN A 96 10.08 4.35 22.43
N VAL A 97 10.30 3.12 21.96
CA VAL A 97 9.32 2.41 21.10
C VAL A 97 7.92 2.31 21.73
N PHE A 98 7.81 2.36 23.05
CA PHE A 98 6.55 2.34 23.78
C PHE A 98 5.88 3.71 23.92
N SER A 99 6.61 4.83 23.89
CA SER A 99 6.01 6.18 23.85
C SER A 99 5.29 6.41 22.53
N LEU A 100 5.62 5.64 21.48
CA LEU A 100 4.92 5.61 20.20
C LEU A 100 3.49 5.07 20.33
N LEU A 101 3.23 4.18 21.29
CA LEU A 101 1.87 3.77 21.63
C LEU A 101 1.03 4.95 22.12
N ALA A 102 1.62 5.98 22.72
CA ALA A 102 0.88 7.17 23.15
C ALA A 102 0.38 7.96 21.94
N TYR A 103 1.19 8.13 20.89
CA TYR A 103 0.77 8.80 19.65
C TYR A 103 -0.27 8.00 18.88
N VAL A 104 -0.17 6.67 18.88
CA VAL A 104 -1.18 5.81 18.26
C VAL A 104 -2.46 5.73 19.10
N ASN A 105 -2.38 5.75 20.43
CA ASN A 105 -3.58 5.77 21.28
C ASN A 105 -4.27 7.14 21.32
N ALA A 106 -3.52 8.24 21.26
CA ALA A 106 -4.07 9.60 21.14
C ALA A 106 -4.86 9.80 19.83
N SER A 107 -4.58 9.00 18.80
CA SER A 107 -5.36 9.00 17.56
C SER A 107 -6.82 8.56 17.73
N ARG A 108 -7.15 7.87 18.84
CA ARG A 108 -8.53 7.47 19.15
C ARG A 108 -9.45 8.65 19.42
N ASP A 109 -8.89 9.79 19.80
CA ASP A 109 -9.61 10.99 20.24
C ASP A 109 -9.56 12.14 19.23
N SER A 110 -9.39 11.86 17.92
CA SER A 110 -9.53 12.79 16.77
C SER A 110 -8.23 13.38 16.17
N LYS A 111 -7.11 12.64 16.16
CA LYS A 111 -5.88 13.01 15.39
C LYS A 111 -5.36 11.85 14.54
N VAL A 112 -4.82 12.11 13.35
CA VAL A 112 -4.10 11.07 12.56
C VAL A 112 -2.92 10.58 13.42
N PRO A 113 -2.59 9.27 13.47
CA PRO A 113 -1.45 8.79 14.23
C PRO A 113 -0.19 9.59 13.91
N PHE A 114 0.60 9.89 14.94
CA PHE A 114 1.84 10.67 14.85
C PHE A 114 1.69 12.13 14.37
N SER A 115 0.50 12.61 14.00
CA SER A 115 0.32 14.02 13.56
C SER A 115 0.58 15.05 14.66
N GLY A 116 0.44 14.65 15.94
CA GLY A 116 0.77 15.48 17.10
C GLY A 116 2.22 15.40 17.57
N MET A 117 3.07 14.61 16.91
CA MET A 117 4.51 14.51 17.18
C MET A 117 5.22 15.79 16.69
N SER A 118 6.29 16.24 17.34
CA SER A 118 7.09 17.36 16.84
C SER A 118 7.98 16.93 15.65
N ASP A 119 8.44 17.89 14.86
CA ASP A 119 9.33 17.60 13.72
C ASP A 119 10.67 17.03 14.18
N GLU A 120 11.19 17.49 15.31
CA GLU A 120 12.43 16.98 15.91
C GLU A 120 12.29 15.52 16.32
N THR A 121 11.19 15.17 16.99
CA THR A 121 10.90 13.78 17.41
C THR A 121 10.69 12.88 16.19
N ALA A 122 9.98 13.36 15.17
CA ALA A 122 9.78 12.61 13.92
C ALA A 122 11.10 12.37 13.17
N ALA A 123 11.95 13.39 13.05
CA ALA A 123 13.26 13.28 12.41
C ALA A 123 14.20 12.33 13.17
N GLN A 124 14.19 12.38 14.51
CA GLN A 124 14.97 11.47 15.35
C GLN A 124 14.52 10.01 15.16
N LEU A 125 13.22 9.76 15.12
CA LEU A 125 12.66 8.42 14.87
C LEU A 125 13.00 7.91 13.48
N GLN A 126 12.83 8.74 12.45
CA GLN A 126 13.16 8.41 11.07
C GLN A 126 14.64 8.00 10.96
N THR A 127 15.55 8.86 11.47
CA THR A 127 16.99 8.60 11.48
C THR A 127 17.35 7.32 12.24
N THR A 128 16.63 7.04 13.32
CA THR A 128 16.83 5.81 14.11
C THR A 128 16.40 4.58 13.32
N ILE A 129 15.20 4.59 12.73
CA ILE A 129 14.69 3.46 11.93
C ILE A 129 15.62 3.20 10.74
N ASP A 130 16.04 4.24 10.03
CA ASP A 130 16.95 4.11 8.89
C ASP A 130 18.30 3.50 9.32
N SER A 131 18.83 3.90 10.49
CA SER A 131 20.07 3.33 11.03
C SER A 131 19.93 1.85 11.40
N VAL A 132 18.78 1.45 11.95
CA VAL A 132 18.49 0.03 12.26
C VAL A 132 18.29 -0.78 10.98
N ASN A 133 17.62 -0.21 9.96
CA ASN A 133 17.37 -0.86 8.67
C ASN A 133 18.69 -1.19 7.95
N VAL A 134 19.70 -0.32 8.00
CA VAL A 134 21.02 -0.61 7.43
C VAL A 134 21.62 -1.91 7.98
N ILE A 135 21.42 -2.20 9.27
CA ILE A 135 21.89 -3.42 9.93
C ILE A 135 20.99 -4.60 9.57
N ALA A 136 19.67 -4.40 9.63
CA ALA A 136 18.67 -5.42 9.34
C ALA A 136 18.79 -5.95 7.91
N ASP A 137 18.91 -5.07 6.91
CA ASP A 137 18.99 -5.44 5.49
C ASP A 137 20.25 -6.28 5.21
N GLN A 138 21.37 -5.95 5.86
CA GLN A 138 22.58 -6.75 5.78
C GLN A 138 22.38 -8.14 6.40
N PHE A 139 21.76 -8.22 7.57
CA PHE A 139 21.47 -9.49 8.23
C PHE A 139 20.51 -10.35 7.40
N ILE A 140 19.40 -9.79 6.92
CA ILE A 140 18.38 -10.47 6.11
C ILE A 140 19.01 -11.06 4.85
N LYS A 141 19.85 -10.27 4.16
CA LYS A 141 20.57 -10.75 2.97
C LYS A 141 21.45 -11.95 3.27
N ARG A 142 22.14 -11.97 4.41
CA ARG A 142 23.01 -13.07 4.83
C ARG A 142 22.21 -14.30 5.23
N ASP A 143 21.15 -14.12 6.02
CA ASP A 143 20.29 -15.21 6.47
C ASP A 143 19.66 -15.95 5.29
N LYS A 144 19.12 -15.20 4.31
CA LYS A 144 18.57 -15.75 3.07
C LYS A 144 19.62 -16.48 2.21
N ALA A 145 20.89 -16.11 2.32
CA ALA A 145 21.99 -16.78 1.64
C ALA A 145 22.54 -18.00 2.41
N GLY A 146 21.96 -18.35 3.57
CA GLY A 146 22.47 -19.42 4.45
C GLY A 146 23.82 -19.06 5.08
N GLN A 147 24.12 -17.77 5.23
CA GLN A 147 25.38 -17.24 5.76
C GLN A 147 25.25 -16.81 7.24
N THR A 148 24.39 -17.50 7.99
CA THR A 148 24.15 -17.31 9.43
C THR A 148 24.16 -18.67 10.13
N ASP A 149 24.38 -18.68 11.44
CA ASP A 149 24.25 -19.87 12.30
C ASP A 149 22.80 -20.35 12.50
N SER A 150 21.83 -19.64 11.92
CA SER A 150 20.38 -19.92 11.98
C SER A 150 19.78 -19.94 13.40
N ILE A 151 20.49 -19.46 14.42
CA ILE A 151 19.96 -19.36 15.81
C ILE A 151 18.88 -18.27 15.87
N VAL A 152 19.20 -17.10 15.33
CA VAL A 152 18.25 -16.05 14.97
C VAL A 152 18.14 -16.07 13.46
N THR A 153 16.91 -16.08 12.95
CA THR A 153 16.60 -16.05 11.52
C THR A 153 15.75 -14.83 11.20
N TYR A 154 15.62 -14.44 9.93
CA TYR A 154 14.70 -13.37 9.55
C TYR A 154 13.28 -13.62 10.06
N LYS A 155 12.78 -14.86 9.94
CA LYS A 155 11.48 -15.28 10.46
C LYS A 155 11.34 -15.03 11.98
N SER A 156 12.42 -15.11 12.75
CA SER A 156 12.36 -14.93 14.20
C SER A 156 12.20 -13.47 14.66
N PHE A 157 12.47 -12.48 13.80
CA PHE A 157 12.31 -11.06 14.13
C PHE A 157 11.51 -10.25 13.09
N SER A 158 10.98 -10.90 12.05
CA SER A 158 10.21 -10.29 10.96
C SER A 158 9.04 -9.45 11.47
N GLU A 159 8.36 -9.87 12.55
CA GLU A 159 7.27 -9.09 13.17
C GLU A 159 7.76 -7.73 13.69
N GLY A 160 8.90 -7.71 14.38
CA GLY A 160 9.50 -6.47 14.89
C GLY A 160 10.01 -5.58 13.76
N TYR A 161 10.58 -6.19 12.72
CA TYR A 161 10.99 -5.47 11.51
C TYR A 161 9.79 -4.85 10.78
N MET A 162 8.68 -5.59 10.65
CA MET A 162 7.43 -5.09 10.06
C MET A 162 6.92 -3.85 10.80
N VAL A 163 6.92 -3.88 12.14
CA VAL A 163 6.53 -2.71 12.95
C VAL A 163 7.40 -1.50 12.62
N LEU A 164 8.72 -1.66 12.48
CA LEU A 164 9.62 -0.57 12.10
C LEU A 164 9.31 -0.02 10.70
N GLN A 165 8.99 -0.88 9.72
CA GLN A 165 8.61 -0.42 8.37
C GLN A 165 7.25 0.30 8.36
N MET A 166 6.29 -0.20 9.14
CA MET A 166 5.02 0.49 9.33
C MET A 166 5.22 1.85 10.00
N MET A 167 6.12 1.96 10.99
CA MET A 167 6.47 3.25 11.61
C MET A 167 7.05 4.21 10.57
N LYS A 168 8.01 3.76 9.76
CA LYS A 168 8.61 4.56 8.69
C LYS A 168 7.53 5.09 7.74
N THR A 169 6.64 4.22 7.26
CA THR A 169 5.50 4.60 6.41
C THR A 169 4.62 5.68 7.06
N MET A 170 4.34 5.56 8.36
CA MET A 170 3.54 6.56 9.09
C MET A 170 4.28 7.90 9.29
N LEU A 171 5.62 7.90 9.40
CA LEU A 171 6.41 9.12 9.50
C LEU A 171 6.46 9.87 8.16
N VAL A 172 6.48 9.14 7.03
CA VAL A 172 6.32 9.73 5.69
C VAL A 172 4.95 10.42 5.59
N LEU A 173 3.88 9.71 5.94
CA LEU A 173 2.52 10.28 6.03
C LEU A 173 2.44 11.50 6.95
N ARG A 174 3.18 11.51 8.07
CA ARG A 174 3.17 12.65 9.00
C ARG A 174 3.63 13.94 8.31
N LYS A 175 4.66 13.89 7.46
CA LYS A 175 5.19 15.08 6.75
C LYS A 175 4.09 15.83 6.01
N THR A 176 3.10 15.09 5.50
CA THR A 176 2.03 15.61 4.65
C THR A 176 0.69 15.75 5.38
N THR A 177 0.57 15.23 6.61
CA THR A 177 -0.68 15.24 7.41
C THR A 177 -0.57 16.07 8.71
N ALA A 178 0.54 16.79 8.90
CA ALA A 178 0.76 17.66 10.05
C ALA A 178 -0.38 18.69 10.19
N GLY A 179 -1.09 18.65 11.32
CA GLY A 179 -2.22 19.54 11.59
C GLY A 179 -3.58 19.11 11.02
N MET A 180 -3.66 17.98 10.32
CA MET A 180 -4.95 17.41 9.91
C MET A 180 -5.72 16.88 11.14
N ASN A 181 -7.00 17.24 11.25
CA ASN A 181 -7.90 16.64 12.22
C ASN A 181 -8.01 15.14 11.93
N GLY A 182 -7.89 14.33 12.97
CA GLY A 182 -7.93 12.89 12.81
C GLY A 182 -9.32 12.34 12.62
N CYS A 183 -9.33 11.08 12.24
CA CYS A 183 -10.52 10.28 12.10
C CYS A 183 -11.05 9.91 13.49
N SER A 184 -12.02 10.69 13.98
CA SER A 184 -12.78 10.34 15.18
C SER A 184 -13.26 8.89 15.11
N LEU A 185 -12.84 8.06 16.07
CA LEU A 185 -13.27 6.66 16.23
C LEU A 185 -14.52 6.54 17.12
N GLN A 186 -15.23 7.65 17.37
CA GLN A 186 -16.35 7.64 18.30
C GLN A 186 -17.53 6.83 17.76
N LYS A 187 -17.95 5.86 18.57
CA LYS A 187 -19.14 5.04 18.30
C LYS A 187 -20.36 5.97 18.23
N ASN A 188 -21.01 6.04 17.08
CA ASN A 188 -22.24 6.81 16.79
C ASN A 188 -22.10 8.28 16.36
N GLN A 189 -20.90 8.75 16.00
CA GLN A 189 -20.76 9.99 15.20
C GLN A 189 -20.40 9.65 13.74
N ASP A 190 -20.71 10.54 12.80
CA ASP A 190 -20.21 10.45 11.43
C ASP A 190 -18.72 10.80 11.41
N ASN A 191 -17.94 10.01 10.69
CA ASN A 191 -16.49 10.11 10.64
C ASN A 191 -16.08 11.53 10.19
N SER A 192 -15.29 12.24 10.98
CA SER A 192 -14.93 13.65 10.76
C SER A 192 -13.66 13.88 9.93
N CYS A 193 -13.12 12.86 9.24
CA CYS A 193 -11.92 13.00 8.42
C CYS A 193 -12.19 12.61 6.98
N ASP A 194 -11.60 13.38 6.06
CA ASP A 194 -11.48 13.01 4.66
C ASP A 194 -10.26 12.08 4.51
N MET A 195 -10.48 10.78 4.72
CA MET A 195 -9.42 9.77 4.58
C MET A 195 -8.86 9.73 3.15
N ALA A 196 -9.66 10.10 2.13
CA ALA A 196 -9.17 10.20 0.77
C ALA A 196 -8.08 11.28 0.68
N SER A 197 -8.29 12.43 1.29
CA SER A 197 -7.27 13.48 1.39
C SER A 197 -6.01 13.01 2.12
N VAL A 198 -6.14 12.24 3.20
CA VAL A 198 -4.98 11.69 3.95
C VAL A 198 -4.19 10.69 3.11
N LEU A 199 -4.85 9.81 2.36
CA LEU A 199 -4.19 8.80 1.54
C LEU A 199 -3.63 9.40 0.24
N ASN A 200 -4.32 10.34 -0.39
CA ASN A 200 -3.80 11.03 -1.59
C ASN A 200 -2.55 11.85 -1.26
N ASN A 201 -2.37 12.28 -0.01
CA ASN A 201 -1.13 12.91 0.45
C ASN A 201 0.09 11.97 0.44
N LEU A 202 -0.08 10.65 0.25
CA LEU A 202 1.01 9.71 -0.02
C LEU A 202 1.71 9.99 -1.36
N LYS A 203 0.98 10.57 -2.33
CA LYS A 203 1.51 10.90 -3.66
C LYS A 203 2.52 12.06 -3.65
N ASN A 204 2.65 12.80 -2.54
CA ASN A 204 3.54 13.98 -2.44
C ASN A 204 5.03 13.61 -2.33
N ASP A 205 5.36 12.43 -1.80
CA ASP A 205 6.74 11.90 -1.76
C ASP A 205 6.70 10.43 -2.22
N PRO A 206 6.52 10.21 -3.55
CA PRO A 206 6.15 8.91 -4.06
C PRO A 206 7.27 7.87 -3.91
N ALA A 207 8.53 8.30 -4.05
CA ALA A 207 9.69 7.42 -3.93
C ALA A 207 9.87 6.89 -2.50
N GLU A 208 9.85 7.75 -1.48
CA GLU A 208 10.00 7.34 -0.07
C GLU A 208 8.82 6.47 0.39
N THR A 209 7.62 6.77 -0.13
CA THR A 209 6.40 6.04 0.18
C THR A 209 6.40 4.63 -0.42
N VAL A 210 6.72 4.49 -1.71
CA VAL A 210 6.81 3.20 -2.40
C VAL A 210 7.89 2.31 -1.77
N GLU A 211 9.04 2.87 -1.42
CA GLU A 211 10.10 2.13 -0.71
C GLU A 211 9.60 1.57 0.64
N SER A 212 8.88 2.39 1.41
CA SER A 212 8.35 2.00 2.71
C SER A 212 7.29 0.89 2.58
N PHE A 213 6.40 0.99 1.58
CA PHE A 213 5.40 -0.04 1.30
C PHE A 213 6.02 -1.36 0.84
N ASN A 214 7.03 -1.31 -0.03
CA ASN A 214 7.77 -2.49 -0.48
C ASN A 214 8.31 -3.30 0.71
N ALA A 215 8.93 -2.62 1.68
CA ALA A 215 9.46 -3.27 2.88
C ALA A 215 8.37 -3.91 3.76
N VAL A 216 7.21 -3.26 3.89
CA VAL A 216 6.03 -3.83 4.57
C VAL A 216 5.51 -5.07 3.84
N PHE A 217 5.32 -4.98 2.52
CA PHE A 217 4.74 -6.07 1.73
C PHE A 217 5.65 -7.28 1.61
N LYS A 218 6.97 -7.11 1.43
CA LYS A 218 7.94 -8.23 1.48
C LYS A 218 7.93 -8.92 2.84
N THR A 219 7.86 -8.16 3.92
CA THR A 219 7.81 -8.74 5.26
C THR A 219 6.49 -9.49 5.48
N CYS A 220 5.38 -8.96 4.98
CA CYS A 220 4.08 -9.63 5.00
C CYS A 220 4.07 -10.92 4.18
N GLU A 221 4.68 -10.95 3.00
CA GLU A 221 4.77 -12.14 2.15
C GLU A 221 5.44 -13.31 2.91
N GLU A 222 6.53 -13.02 3.64
CA GLU A 222 7.34 -14.00 4.36
C GLU A 222 6.83 -14.33 5.77
N SER A 223 5.96 -13.49 6.34
CA SER A 223 5.37 -13.67 7.68
C SER A 223 3.91 -13.19 7.69
N PRO A 224 3.01 -13.90 6.98
CA PRO A 224 1.63 -13.46 6.76
C PRO A 224 0.78 -13.51 8.03
N GLU A 225 1.19 -14.25 9.08
CA GLU A 225 0.39 -14.47 10.28
C GLU A 225 0.04 -13.15 10.98
N SER A 226 0.99 -12.21 11.04
CA SER A 226 0.81 -10.90 11.68
C SER A 226 -0.18 -10.01 10.90
N MET A 227 -0.18 -10.13 9.57
CA MET A 227 -1.07 -9.38 8.67
C MET A 227 -2.42 -10.06 8.45
N THR A 228 -2.51 -11.38 8.64
CA THR A 228 -3.75 -12.13 8.45
C THR A 228 -4.84 -11.65 9.40
N LYS A 229 -4.49 -11.42 10.67
CA LYS A 229 -5.41 -10.80 11.66
C LYS A 229 -5.80 -9.38 11.29
N MET A 230 -4.96 -8.69 10.52
CA MET A 230 -5.34 -7.41 9.93
C MET A 230 -6.39 -7.71 8.86
N PHE A 231 -6.05 -8.38 7.76
CA PHE A 231 -6.93 -8.63 6.60
C PHE A 231 -8.27 -9.32 6.91
N ASP A 232 -8.37 -10.09 8.01
CA ASP A 232 -9.64 -10.65 8.53
C ASP A 232 -10.73 -9.59 8.75
N SER A 233 -10.34 -8.33 8.99
CA SER A 233 -11.28 -7.20 9.12
C SER A 233 -11.61 -6.50 7.79
N TYR A 234 -10.97 -6.86 6.68
CA TYR A 234 -10.91 -6.05 5.45
C TYR A 234 -11.45 -6.78 4.22
N LEU A 235 -11.12 -8.07 4.06
CA LEU A 235 -11.51 -8.86 2.90
C LEU A 235 -12.85 -9.54 3.17
N GLN A 236 -13.90 -9.16 2.44
CA GLN A 236 -15.23 -9.78 2.59
C GLN A 236 -15.17 -11.27 2.26
N GLY A 237 -15.67 -12.11 3.18
CA GLY A 237 -15.71 -13.56 3.00
C GLY A 237 -14.41 -14.29 3.35
N PHE A 238 -13.34 -13.55 3.67
CA PHE A 238 -12.04 -14.08 4.08
C PHE A 238 -12.10 -14.83 5.42
N ASP A 239 -13.02 -14.42 6.29
CA ASP A 239 -13.35 -15.06 7.58
C ASP A 239 -13.91 -16.48 7.42
N ASN A 240 -14.38 -16.86 6.23
CA ASN A 240 -14.90 -18.20 5.94
C ASN A 240 -13.82 -19.20 5.49
N LEU A 241 -12.58 -18.74 5.30
CA LEU A 241 -11.44 -19.59 4.93
C LEU A 241 -10.84 -20.27 6.17
N LYS A 242 -10.21 -21.43 5.97
CA LYS A 242 -9.36 -22.03 7.00
C LYS A 242 -8.09 -21.20 7.16
N GLU A 243 -7.52 -21.18 8.37
CA GLU A 243 -6.34 -20.39 8.74
C GLU A 243 -5.17 -20.54 7.75
N ASP A 244 -4.84 -21.77 7.32
CA ASP A 244 -3.77 -22.00 6.33
C ASP A 244 -4.06 -21.36 4.97
N ALA A 245 -5.33 -21.36 4.53
CA ALA A 245 -5.74 -20.73 3.29
C ALA A 245 -5.75 -19.19 3.41
N GLN A 246 -6.04 -18.65 4.60
CA GLN A 246 -5.92 -17.23 4.89
C GLN A 246 -4.44 -16.78 4.83
N HIS A 247 -3.53 -17.51 5.47
CA HIS A 247 -2.10 -17.22 5.43
C HIS A 247 -1.56 -17.24 3.99
N THR A 248 -1.97 -18.25 3.21
CA THR A 248 -1.56 -18.37 1.80
C THR A 248 -2.07 -17.20 0.96
N ALA A 249 -3.33 -16.80 1.14
CA ALA A 249 -3.92 -15.69 0.41
C ALA A 249 -3.29 -14.34 0.78
N VAL A 250 -3.01 -14.10 2.07
CA VAL A 250 -2.32 -12.88 2.54
C VAL A 250 -0.89 -12.82 2.02
N SER A 251 -0.16 -13.93 2.13
CA SER A 251 1.21 -14.03 1.60
C SER A 251 1.23 -13.72 0.10
N SER A 252 0.32 -14.33 -0.67
CA SER A 252 0.22 -14.14 -2.12
C SER A 252 -0.07 -12.68 -2.50
N MET A 253 -1.04 -12.05 -1.83
CA MET A 253 -1.39 -10.65 -2.08
C MET A 253 -0.25 -9.70 -1.70
N CYS A 254 0.42 -9.96 -0.58
CA CYS A 254 1.58 -9.18 -0.17
C CYS A 254 2.76 -9.36 -1.14
N GLY A 255 2.98 -10.57 -1.67
CA GLY A 255 3.97 -10.80 -2.72
C GLY A 255 3.65 -10.05 -4.01
N ALA A 256 2.37 -9.99 -4.40
CA ALA A 256 1.95 -9.19 -5.55
C ALA A 256 2.21 -7.69 -5.34
N LEU A 257 1.79 -7.11 -4.22
CA LEU A 257 2.04 -5.71 -3.90
C LEU A 257 3.53 -5.38 -3.71
N ALA A 258 4.31 -6.33 -3.17
CA ALA A 258 5.76 -6.23 -3.07
C ALA A 258 6.42 -6.16 -4.45
N LYS A 259 5.88 -6.88 -5.43
CA LYS A 259 6.34 -6.83 -6.81
C LYS A 259 6.02 -5.49 -7.47
N GLU A 260 4.78 -5.01 -7.38
CA GLU A 260 4.39 -3.69 -7.92
C GLU A 260 5.28 -2.58 -7.38
N THR A 261 5.48 -2.55 -6.05
CA THR A 261 6.36 -1.57 -5.40
C THR A 261 7.86 -1.74 -5.70
N GLU A 262 8.32 -2.92 -6.11
CA GLU A 262 9.69 -3.10 -6.59
C GLU A 262 9.86 -2.59 -8.02
N ASP A 263 8.90 -2.92 -8.90
CA ASP A 263 8.91 -2.52 -10.31
C ASP A 263 8.82 -0.99 -10.45
N ALA A 264 8.10 -0.33 -9.53
CA ALA A 264 7.99 1.13 -9.46
C ALA A 264 9.23 1.86 -8.89
N LYS A 265 10.16 1.17 -8.22
CA LYS A 265 11.20 1.81 -7.40
C LYS A 265 12.00 2.91 -8.10
N ASN A 266 12.31 2.73 -9.39
CA ASN A 266 13.16 3.65 -10.16
C ASN A 266 12.39 4.43 -11.25
N ASN A 267 11.06 4.41 -11.21
CA ASN A 267 10.22 5.02 -12.24
C ASN A 267 9.10 5.83 -11.57
N GLU A 268 9.25 7.15 -11.58
CA GLU A 268 8.32 8.09 -10.96
C GLU A 268 6.87 7.91 -11.43
N ASP A 269 6.66 7.62 -12.72
CA ASP A 269 5.32 7.37 -13.27
C ASP A 269 4.71 6.09 -12.67
N GLN A 270 5.51 5.03 -12.55
CA GLN A 270 5.08 3.78 -11.93
C GLN A 270 4.91 3.90 -10.41
N GLN A 271 5.59 4.85 -9.76
CA GLN A 271 5.36 5.13 -8.34
C GLN A 271 3.99 5.73 -8.12
N ALA A 272 3.55 6.67 -8.96
CA ALA A 272 2.21 7.25 -8.89
C ALA A 272 1.14 6.17 -9.04
N LYS A 273 1.23 5.36 -10.11
CA LYS A 273 0.39 4.18 -10.34
C LYS A 273 0.32 3.25 -9.15
N THR A 274 1.47 2.84 -8.64
CA THR A 274 1.55 1.90 -7.52
C THR A 274 0.90 2.47 -6.27
N LEU A 275 1.01 3.79 -6.05
CA LEU A 275 0.32 4.43 -4.95
C LEU A 275 -1.19 4.48 -5.18
N ASN A 276 -1.69 4.68 -6.40
CA ASN A 276 -3.12 4.57 -6.72
C ASN A 276 -3.64 3.18 -6.41
N ILE A 277 -2.93 2.13 -6.84
CA ILE A 277 -3.22 0.74 -6.51
C ILE A 277 -3.33 0.54 -4.99
N ILE A 278 -2.35 1.04 -4.23
CA ILE A 278 -2.33 0.89 -2.76
C ILE A 278 -3.46 1.70 -2.09
N ILE A 279 -3.71 2.93 -2.55
CA ILE A 279 -4.75 3.82 -2.03
C ILE A 279 -6.15 3.23 -2.35
N GLY A 280 -6.34 2.75 -3.58
CA GLY A 280 -7.52 2.03 -4.06
C GLY A 280 -7.78 0.75 -3.27
N GLN A 281 -6.74 0.00 -2.88
CA GLN A 281 -6.86 -1.15 -1.98
C GLN A 281 -7.44 -0.79 -0.59
N PHE A 282 -7.25 0.44 -0.13
CA PHE A 282 -7.87 0.95 1.11
C PHE A 282 -9.25 1.58 0.89
N GLY A 283 -9.70 1.58 -0.36
CA GLY A 283 -11.00 2.06 -0.76
C GLY A 283 -11.08 3.58 -0.87
N TYR A 284 -10.04 4.20 -1.40
CA TYR A 284 -10.02 5.64 -1.65
C TYR A 284 -9.37 5.88 -3.00
N SER A 285 -10.04 6.64 -3.87
CA SER A 285 -9.46 7.18 -5.10
C SER A 285 -9.81 8.66 -5.26
N ASP A 286 -8.99 9.40 -5.98
CA ASP A 286 -9.29 10.71 -6.53
C ASP A 286 -9.92 10.59 -7.93
N ILE A 287 -10.86 11.50 -8.21
CA ILE A 287 -11.60 11.59 -9.48
C ILE A 287 -10.75 12.22 -10.60
N ILE A 288 -9.48 11.82 -10.73
CA ILE A 288 -8.49 12.44 -11.61
C ILE A 288 -7.98 11.38 -12.59
N ASP A 289 -8.08 11.66 -13.89
CA ASP A 289 -7.35 10.99 -14.98
C ASP A 289 -5.85 11.22 -14.79
N ASP A 290 -5.14 10.21 -14.29
CA ASP A 290 -3.71 10.34 -14.00
C ASP A 290 -2.77 9.64 -14.98
N ASP A 291 -3.33 8.94 -15.97
CA ASP A 291 -2.59 8.34 -17.07
C ASP A 291 -2.78 9.06 -18.43
N GLY A 292 -3.79 9.92 -18.55
CA GLY A 292 -4.01 10.86 -19.64
C GLY A 292 -4.83 10.32 -20.80
N ASP A 293 -5.56 9.22 -20.63
CA ASP A 293 -6.42 8.61 -21.64
C ASP A 293 -7.80 9.32 -21.78
N GLY A 294 -8.12 10.17 -20.79
CA GLY A 294 -9.31 11.01 -20.71
C GLY A 294 -10.53 10.35 -20.11
N CYS A 295 -10.42 9.07 -19.77
CA CYS A 295 -11.34 8.34 -18.92
C CYS A 295 -10.97 8.69 -17.45
N VAL A 296 -11.94 8.60 -16.55
CA VAL A 296 -11.73 8.88 -15.13
C VAL A 296 -12.43 7.81 -14.33
N ASP A 297 -11.72 7.24 -13.34
CA ASP A 297 -12.25 6.26 -12.39
C ASP A 297 -12.85 4.99 -13.03
N GLU A 298 -12.36 4.57 -14.21
CA GLU A 298 -12.94 3.48 -15.00
C GLU A 298 -12.40 2.08 -14.67
N GLU A 299 -11.28 2.02 -13.93
CA GLU A 299 -10.68 0.76 -13.54
C GLU A 299 -11.09 0.31 -12.13
N ILE A 300 -11.25 -1.00 -12.00
CA ILE A 300 -11.42 -1.67 -10.71
C ILE A 300 -10.15 -2.45 -10.42
N TYR A 301 -9.79 -2.50 -9.13
CA TYR A 301 -8.58 -3.22 -8.72
C TYR A 301 -8.72 -4.74 -8.85
N ASP A 302 -8.57 -5.24 -10.07
CA ASP A 302 -8.71 -6.63 -10.44
C ASP A 302 -7.53 -7.16 -11.25
N GLY A 303 -6.53 -6.33 -11.56
CA GLY A 303 -5.32 -6.74 -12.27
C GLY A 303 -5.56 -7.05 -13.74
N GLU A 304 -6.65 -6.55 -14.32
CA GLU A 304 -7.03 -6.67 -15.72
C GLU A 304 -7.33 -5.29 -16.30
N ASP A 305 -7.00 -5.08 -17.57
CA ASP A 305 -7.29 -3.86 -18.32
C ASP A 305 -8.81 -3.75 -18.60
N ASN A 306 -9.50 -2.90 -17.84
CA ASN A 306 -10.97 -2.83 -17.85
C ASN A 306 -11.54 -1.87 -18.91
N ASP A 307 -10.73 -0.99 -19.46
CA ASP A 307 -11.15 0.02 -20.42
C ASP A 307 -10.51 -0.17 -21.83
N GLY A 308 -9.48 -1.01 -21.91
CA GLY A 308 -8.87 -1.53 -23.13
C GLY A 308 -7.74 -0.68 -23.68
N ASP A 309 -7.11 0.15 -22.86
CA ASP A 309 -6.09 1.10 -23.28
C ASP A 309 -4.65 0.54 -23.19
N GLY A 310 -4.51 -0.62 -22.55
CA GLY A 310 -3.27 -1.38 -22.38
C GLY A 310 -2.51 -1.09 -21.07
N GLU A 311 -3.01 -0.19 -20.23
CA GLU A 311 -2.59 -0.05 -18.84
C GLU A 311 -3.55 -0.85 -17.93
N ILE A 312 -3.26 -0.92 -16.62
CA ILE A 312 -3.94 -1.84 -15.68
C ILE A 312 -3.90 -1.20 -14.31
N ASP A 313 -5.04 -1.02 -13.66
CA ASP A 313 -5.19 -0.46 -12.31
C ASP A 313 -4.53 0.94 -12.11
N GLU A 314 -4.47 1.82 -13.12
CA GLU A 314 -4.00 3.22 -13.06
C GLU A 314 -5.02 4.12 -12.34
N ASP A 315 -6.29 4.08 -12.75
CA ASP A 315 -7.39 4.95 -12.29
C ASP A 315 -8.36 4.22 -11.33
N VAL A 316 -7.81 3.34 -10.49
CA VAL A 316 -8.58 2.46 -9.59
C VAL A 316 -9.56 3.25 -8.73
N SER A 317 -10.84 2.93 -8.81
CA SER A 317 -11.86 3.42 -7.87
C SER A 317 -12.19 2.37 -6.78
N ASP A 318 -12.20 2.70 -5.47
CA ASP A 318 -13.18 2.05 -4.58
C ASP A 318 -13.60 2.74 -3.23
N LYS A 319 -14.41 3.81 -3.19
CA LYS A 319 -14.97 4.32 -1.89
C LYS A 319 -16.03 3.45 -1.20
N THR A 320 -16.30 2.22 -1.63
CA THR A 320 -17.34 1.34 -1.06
C THR A 320 -17.10 -0.12 -1.32
N ASN A 321 -16.95 -0.92 -0.28
CA ASN A 321 -16.87 -2.40 -0.38
C ASN A 321 -18.13 -3.08 -0.99
N GLU A 322 -18.46 -2.85 -2.26
CA GLU A 322 -19.64 -3.37 -2.96
C GLU A 322 -19.31 -3.96 -4.34
N ILE A 323 -18.02 -4.14 -4.67
CA ILE A 323 -17.60 -5.08 -5.71
C ILE A 323 -17.89 -6.51 -5.22
N VAL A 324 -18.55 -7.31 -6.06
CA VAL A 324 -18.81 -8.72 -5.75
C VAL A 324 -17.71 -9.57 -6.36
N TYR A 325 -16.93 -10.23 -5.51
CA TYR A 325 -15.86 -11.15 -5.92
C TYR A 325 -16.37 -12.59 -6.11
N ASP A 326 -15.71 -13.35 -6.99
CA ASP A 326 -15.93 -14.78 -7.22
C ASP A 326 -15.03 -15.63 -6.31
N ASN A 327 -15.47 -15.81 -5.07
CA ASN A 327 -14.71 -16.54 -4.04
C ASN A 327 -14.39 -17.99 -4.42
N ASP A 328 -15.22 -18.64 -5.24
CA ASP A 328 -14.99 -20.04 -5.65
C ASP A 328 -13.79 -20.13 -6.60
N ILE A 329 -13.68 -19.17 -7.53
CA ILE A 329 -12.56 -19.10 -8.48
C ILE A 329 -11.29 -18.66 -7.75
N ILE A 330 -11.37 -17.67 -6.87
CA ILE A 330 -10.24 -17.22 -6.05
C ILE A 330 -9.68 -18.40 -5.24
N LEU A 331 -10.55 -19.17 -4.56
CA LEU A 331 -10.12 -20.33 -3.78
C LEU A 331 -9.41 -21.38 -4.65
N LYS A 332 -9.93 -21.63 -5.87
CA LYS A 332 -9.31 -22.54 -6.82
C LYS A 332 -7.93 -22.04 -7.28
N ASN A 333 -7.79 -20.75 -7.55
CA ASN A 333 -6.54 -20.12 -7.96
C ASN A 333 -5.49 -20.19 -6.84
N VAL A 334 -5.86 -19.83 -5.60
CA VAL A 334 -4.98 -19.92 -4.43
C VAL A 334 -4.53 -21.36 -4.20
N THR A 335 -5.43 -22.34 -4.29
CA THR A 335 -5.09 -23.76 -4.14
C THR A 335 -4.15 -24.26 -5.23
N ALA A 336 -4.19 -23.66 -6.42
CA ALA A 336 -3.28 -23.94 -7.53
C ALA A 336 -1.94 -23.19 -7.42
N GLY A 337 -1.71 -22.43 -6.33
CA GLY A 337 -0.49 -21.66 -6.13
C GLY A 337 -0.38 -20.42 -7.02
N LYS A 338 -1.50 -19.93 -7.55
CA LYS A 338 -1.51 -18.70 -8.33
C LYS A 338 -1.60 -17.49 -7.40
N THR A 339 -0.77 -16.49 -7.67
CA THR A 339 -0.55 -15.35 -6.75
C THR A 339 -0.70 -13.97 -7.40
N ALA A 340 -1.01 -13.89 -8.71
CA ALA A 340 -1.22 -12.60 -9.38
C ALA A 340 -2.52 -11.93 -8.90
N ILE A 341 -2.59 -10.60 -8.96
CA ILE A 341 -3.77 -9.81 -8.54
C ILE A 341 -5.04 -10.32 -9.24
N ARG A 342 -5.01 -10.50 -10.56
CA ARG A 342 -6.08 -11.11 -11.37
C ARG A 342 -6.56 -12.49 -10.95
N ASP A 343 -5.70 -13.26 -10.28
CA ASP A 343 -6.06 -14.57 -9.77
C ASP A 343 -6.71 -14.48 -8.37
N LEU A 344 -6.46 -13.40 -7.63
CA LEU A 344 -6.88 -13.17 -6.25
C LEU A 344 -8.06 -12.20 -6.12
N ARG A 345 -8.29 -11.35 -7.13
CA ARG A 345 -9.35 -10.32 -7.20
C ARG A 345 -10.32 -10.61 -8.34
N VAL A 346 -10.79 -11.85 -8.44
CA VAL A 346 -11.71 -12.22 -9.53
C VAL A 346 -13.06 -11.55 -9.34
N VAL A 347 -13.37 -10.55 -10.18
CA VAL A 347 -14.63 -9.81 -10.07
C VAL A 347 -15.77 -10.59 -10.73
N LYS A 348 -16.81 -10.85 -9.94
CA LYS A 348 -18.04 -11.48 -10.40
C LYS A 348 -19.03 -10.45 -10.94
N LYS A 349 -19.10 -9.29 -10.29
CA LYS A 349 -19.98 -8.18 -10.68
C LYS A 349 -19.41 -6.86 -10.14
N ALA A 350 -19.32 -5.87 -11.03
CA ALA A 350 -19.09 -4.47 -10.71
C ALA A 350 -20.39 -3.67 -10.92
N GLY A 351 -20.53 -2.50 -10.29
CA GLY A 351 -21.68 -1.64 -10.47
C GLY A 351 -21.88 -0.57 -9.39
N PRO A 352 -22.60 0.51 -9.72
CA PRO A 352 -22.90 1.63 -8.86
C PRO A 352 -23.72 1.23 -7.65
N ASN A 353 -23.19 1.62 -6.50
CA ASN A 353 -23.98 1.96 -5.33
C ASN A 353 -24.09 3.48 -5.22
N GLU A 354 -24.67 3.99 -4.14
CA GLU A 354 -24.85 5.43 -3.89
C GLU A 354 -23.58 6.27 -4.18
N LYS A 355 -22.38 5.69 -4.09
CA LYS A 355 -21.09 6.38 -4.28
C LYS A 355 -20.54 6.40 -5.70
N TYR A 356 -20.97 5.53 -6.63
CA TYR A 356 -20.59 5.60 -8.06
C TYR A 356 -21.70 6.09 -8.97
N THR A 357 -22.82 6.53 -8.40
CA THR A 357 -23.90 7.08 -9.23
C THR A 357 -23.48 8.37 -9.95
N THR A 358 -22.37 9.00 -9.57
CA THR A 358 -21.89 10.26 -10.15
C THR A 358 -20.69 10.12 -11.08
N VAL A 359 -20.21 8.90 -11.33
CA VAL A 359 -19.12 8.66 -12.29
C VAL A 359 -19.73 8.59 -13.70
N ASP A 360 -19.09 9.25 -14.67
CA ASP A 360 -19.48 9.32 -16.08
C ASP A 360 -18.36 8.66 -16.89
N ILE A 361 -18.21 7.34 -16.77
CA ILE A 361 -17.00 6.63 -17.22
C ILE A 361 -16.67 6.92 -18.70
N ASP A 362 -17.68 6.94 -19.58
CA ASP A 362 -17.47 7.19 -21.01
C ASP A 362 -17.48 8.68 -21.39
N MET A 363 -17.58 9.56 -20.38
CA MET A 363 -17.62 11.02 -20.49
C MET A 363 -18.71 11.53 -21.46
N ASN A 364 -19.81 10.78 -21.62
CA ASN A 364 -20.92 11.16 -22.49
C ASN A 364 -21.81 12.25 -21.86
N GLY A 365 -21.66 12.51 -20.56
CA GLY A 365 -22.36 13.54 -19.78
C GLY A 365 -23.62 13.03 -19.07
N ILE A 366 -23.83 11.72 -19.04
CA ILE A 366 -25.02 11.08 -18.47
C ILE A 366 -24.57 10.14 -17.35
N ILE A 367 -24.37 10.69 -16.17
CA ILE A 367 -24.19 9.89 -14.95
C ILE A 367 -25.49 9.19 -14.56
N ILE A 368 -25.36 8.00 -13.97
CA ILE A 368 -26.48 7.23 -13.41
C ILE A 368 -27.36 8.07 -12.46
N ALA A 369 -26.78 8.97 -11.65
CA ALA A 369 -27.50 9.84 -10.72
C ALA A 369 -28.45 10.82 -11.42
N ASN A 370 -28.15 11.19 -12.67
CA ASN A 370 -28.94 12.13 -13.47
C ASN A 370 -30.02 11.43 -14.31
N GLY A 371 -30.09 10.09 -14.27
CA GLY A 371 -31.16 9.33 -14.90
C GLY A 371 -32.52 9.76 -14.36
N LYS A 372 -33.43 10.19 -15.25
CA LYS A 372 -34.72 10.80 -14.87
C LYS A 372 -35.70 9.79 -14.29
N ASN A 373 -35.45 8.50 -14.50
CA ASN A 373 -36.24 7.37 -14.05
C ASN A 373 -35.37 6.13 -13.91
N GLU A 374 -35.85 5.11 -13.19
CA GLU A 374 -35.11 3.87 -12.93
C GLU A 374 -34.68 3.13 -14.21
N ALA A 375 -35.46 3.21 -15.30
CA ALA A 375 -35.09 2.55 -16.56
C ALA A 375 -33.94 3.26 -17.31
N GLU A 376 -33.76 4.57 -17.12
CA GLU A 376 -32.57 5.30 -17.59
C GLU A 376 -31.36 4.95 -16.72
N LYS A 377 -31.52 4.91 -15.40
CA LYS A 377 -30.45 4.52 -14.48
C LYS A 377 -29.95 3.11 -14.72
N ASP A 378 -30.86 2.16 -14.91
CA ASP A 378 -30.53 0.75 -15.21
C ASP A 378 -29.77 0.62 -16.53
N ARG A 379 -30.05 1.48 -17.51
CA ARG A 379 -29.36 1.49 -18.79
C ARG A 379 -27.96 2.06 -18.67
N GLU A 380 -27.79 3.20 -18.00
CA GLU A 380 -26.45 3.76 -17.80
C GLU A 380 -25.59 2.84 -16.93
N LEU A 381 -26.20 2.19 -15.93
CA LEU A 381 -25.59 1.09 -15.20
C LEU A 381 -25.06 -0.03 -16.12
N GLU A 382 -25.85 -0.45 -17.12
CA GLU A 382 -25.43 -1.46 -18.08
C GLU A 382 -24.36 -0.97 -19.06
N ASN A 383 -24.36 0.33 -19.39
CA ASN A 383 -23.37 0.91 -20.29
C ASN A 383 -22.01 1.03 -19.60
N GLU A 384 -21.98 1.61 -18.40
CA GLU A 384 -20.74 1.97 -17.70
C GLU A 384 -20.09 0.78 -16.98
N TRP A 385 -20.85 -0.10 -16.32
CA TRP A 385 -20.26 -1.01 -15.32
C TRP A 385 -20.43 -2.51 -15.61
N LYS A 386 -21.04 -2.87 -16.74
CA LYS A 386 -21.25 -4.26 -17.12
C LYS A 386 -20.07 -4.75 -17.93
N PHE A 387 -19.54 -5.95 -17.64
CA PHE A 387 -18.53 -6.57 -18.50
C PHE A 387 -19.10 -6.94 -19.88
N VAL A 388 -18.28 -6.81 -20.92
CA VAL A 388 -18.58 -7.33 -22.28
C VAL A 388 -18.89 -8.83 -22.21
N HIS A 389 -18.05 -9.58 -21.50
CA HIS A 389 -18.27 -10.98 -21.18
C HIS A 389 -18.64 -11.13 -19.69
N PRO A 390 -19.92 -11.42 -19.35
CA PRO A 390 -20.37 -11.42 -17.97
C PRO A 390 -19.76 -12.51 -17.08
N LYS A 391 -19.27 -13.61 -17.68
CA LYS A 391 -18.64 -14.70 -16.93
C LYS A 391 -17.13 -14.59 -17.02
N TYR A 392 -16.45 -14.73 -15.89
CA TYR A 392 -14.98 -14.72 -15.83
C TYR A 392 -14.32 -15.72 -16.79
N GLN A 393 -14.86 -16.93 -16.90
CA GLN A 393 -14.31 -17.95 -17.81
C GLN A 393 -14.37 -17.53 -19.28
N ASP A 394 -15.38 -16.74 -19.64
CA ASP A 394 -15.53 -16.24 -21.00
C ASP A 394 -14.53 -15.10 -21.24
N ARG A 395 -14.33 -14.18 -20.26
CA ARG A 395 -13.31 -13.12 -20.31
C ARG A 395 -11.90 -13.66 -20.53
N VAL A 396 -11.52 -14.66 -19.73
CA VAL A 396 -10.20 -15.32 -19.85
C VAL A 396 -10.05 -16.06 -21.18
N ALA A 397 -11.14 -16.65 -21.70
CA ALA A 397 -11.10 -17.37 -22.97
C ALA A 397 -11.00 -16.42 -24.18
N SER A 398 -11.58 -15.22 -24.09
CA SER A 398 -11.52 -14.19 -25.12
C SER A 398 -10.32 -13.25 -24.98
N ASP A 399 -9.64 -13.25 -23.82
CA ASP A 399 -8.66 -12.23 -23.44
C ASP A 399 -9.26 -10.82 -23.51
N ASP A 400 -10.52 -10.69 -23.07
CA ASP A 400 -11.26 -9.42 -23.09
C ASP A 400 -11.96 -9.22 -21.74
N HIS A 401 -11.37 -8.35 -20.93
CA HIS A 401 -11.82 -8.05 -19.58
C HIS A 401 -12.57 -6.72 -19.48
N ARG A 402 -12.85 -6.10 -20.63
CA ARG A 402 -13.38 -4.74 -20.68
C ARG A 402 -14.82 -4.65 -20.21
N PHE A 403 -15.15 -3.48 -19.68
CA PHE A 403 -16.52 -3.04 -19.49
C PHE A 403 -17.18 -2.65 -20.82
N VAL A 404 -18.51 -2.62 -20.82
CA VAL A 404 -19.32 -2.40 -22.02
C VAL A 404 -19.07 -1.03 -22.64
N PHE A 405 -18.79 0.00 -21.83
CA PHE A 405 -18.49 1.34 -22.34
C PHE A 405 -17.24 1.32 -23.24
N ALA A 406 -16.23 0.55 -22.83
CA ALA A 406 -14.95 0.42 -23.49
C ALA A 406 -15.01 -0.36 -24.81
N ALA A 407 -16.07 -1.14 -25.03
CA ALA A 407 -16.24 -1.91 -26.27
C ALA A 407 -16.24 -1.02 -27.53
N GLY A 408 -16.62 0.25 -27.40
CA GLY A 408 -16.63 1.24 -28.47
C GLY A 408 -15.44 2.20 -28.50
N LEU A 409 -14.55 2.16 -27.50
CA LEU A 409 -13.40 3.04 -27.42
C LEU A 409 -12.28 2.57 -28.35
N GLY A 410 -11.53 3.53 -28.88
CA GLY A 410 -10.40 3.29 -29.76
C GLY A 410 -9.18 4.05 -29.27
N PHE A 411 -8.19 3.31 -28.78
CA PHE A 411 -6.93 3.87 -28.31
C PHE A 411 -5.86 3.86 -29.41
N ASN A 412 -4.88 4.75 -29.26
CA ASN A 412 -3.77 4.94 -30.18
C ASN A 412 -4.22 4.99 -31.68
N PRO A 413 -5.05 5.98 -32.09
CA PRO A 413 -5.58 6.03 -33.46
C PRO A 413 -4.51 6.17 -34.54
N GLN A 414 -3.35 6.75 -34.19
CA GLN A 414 -2.20 6.86 -35.10
C GLN A 414 -1.36 5.58 -35.20
N LYS A 415 -1.62 4.56 -34.36
CA LYS A 415 -0.85 3.32 -34.29
C LYS A 415 0.64 3.58 -34.05
N LEU A 416 0.92 4.52 -33.15
CA LEU A 416 2.27 4.79 -32.66
C LEU A 416 2.84 3.52 -32.02
N PRO A 417 4.18 3.35 -31.98
CA PRO A 417 4.82 2.39 -31.09
C PRO A 417 4.27 2.55 -29.67
N PHE A 418 4.03 1.43 -28.97
CA PHE A 418 3.38 1.45 -27.64
C PHE A 418 4.09 2.38 -26.67
N GLU A 419 5.43 2.33 -26.63
CA GLU A 419 6.25 3.21 -25.78
C GLU A 419 6.05 4.71 -26.08
N GLU A 420 5.82 5.07 -27.34
CA GLU A 420 5.56 6.45 -27.76
C GLU A 420 4.13 6.89 -27.44
N PHE A 421 3.16 5.99 -27.61
CA PHE A 421 1.76 6.20 -27.21
C PHE A 421 1.67 6.46 -25.69
N ILE A 422 2.27 5.60 -24.87
CA ILE A 422 2.33 5.76 -23.42
C ILE A 422 3.04 7.07 -23.02
N ALA A 423 4.12 7.45 -23.71
CA ALA A 423 4.79 8.71 -23.45
C ALA A 423 3.88 9.94 -23.71
N TYR A 424 3.02 9.90 -24.73
CA TYR A 424 2.05 10.96 -24.98
C TYR A 424 0.92 11.00 -23.99
N LYS A 425 0.36 9.85 -23.62
CA LYS A 425 -0.60 9.70 -22.52
C LYS A 425 -0.09 10.39 -21.25
N ARG A 426 1.11 10.03 -20.80
CA ARG A 426 1.75 10.63 -19.62
C ARG A 426 2.04 12.13 -19.74
N ALA A 427 2.45 12.58 -20.93
CA ALA A 427 2.66 14.00 -21.15
C ALA A 427 1.34 14.79 -21.07
N VAL A 428 0.24 14.17 -21.49
CA VAL A 428 -1.12 14.70 -21.40
C VAL A 428 -1.65 14.69 -19.97
N ALA A 429 -1.41 13.63 -19.19
CA ALA A 429 -1.74 13.59 -17.76
C ALA A 429 -1.07 14.73 -16.97
N LYS A 430 0.20 15.01 -17.28
CA LYS A 430 0.99 16.09 -16.66
C LYS A 430 0.62 17.49 -17.18
N ASP A 431 -0.10 17.59 -18.29
CA ASP A 431 -0.54 18.84 -18.90
C ASP A 431 -1.74 19.42 -18.15
N THR A 432 -1.45 20.03 -17.01
CA THR A 432 -2.43 20.53 -16.05
C THR A 432 -2.57 22.06 -16.06
N HIS A 433 -1.73 22.78 -16.83
CA HIS A 433 -1.69 24.24 -16.86
C HIS A 433 -2.49 24.83 -18.02
N TYR A 434 -2.96 26.07 -17.87
CA TYR A 434 -3.58 26.81 -18.96
C TYR A 434 -2.63 27.90 -19.51
N PRO A 435 -2.47 28.03 -20.85
CA PRO A 435 -3.06 27.20 -21.91
C PRO A 435 -2.42 25.80 -21.97
N PRO A 436 -3.19 24.75 -22.37
CA PRO A 436 -2.64 23.40 -22.44
C PRO A 436 -1.58 23.28 -23.54
N SER A 437 -0.55 22.50 -23.25
CA SER A 437 0.46 22.09 -24.23
C SER A 437 -0.13 21.11 -25.26
N TYR A 438 -1.11 20.29 -24.84
CA TYR A 438 -1.78 19.29 -25.66
C TYR A 438 -3.29 19.54 -25.69
N ASN A 439 -3.73 20.27 -26.72
CA ASN A 439 -5.14 20.62 -26.90
C ASN A 439 -6.03 19.39 -27.24
N LEU A 440 -7.35 19.59 -27.24
CA LEU A 440 -8.31 18.51 -27.48
C LEU A 440 -8.10 17.78 -28.82
N GLU A 441 -7.75 18.50 -29.89
CA GLU A 441 -7.47 17.86 -31.18
C GLU A 441 -6.26 16.93 -31.12
N PHE A 442 -5.21 17.33 -30.40
CA PHE A 442 -4.05 16.47 -30.16
C PHE A 442 -4.47 15.20 -29.43
N ARG A 443 -5.16 15.34 -28.29
CA ARG A 443 -5.57 14.21 -27.44
C ARG A 443 -6.44 13.22 -28.23
N LYS A 444 -7.44 13.70 -28.96
CA LYS A 444 -8.27 12.86 -29.85
C LYS A 444 -7.47 12.13 -30.93
N LYS A 445 -6.49 12.80 -31.52
CA LYS A 445 -5.75 12.26 -32.66
C LYS A 445 -4.74 11.20 -32.24
N TYR A 446 -3.98 11.48 -31.18
CA TYR A 446 -2.83 10.69 -30.78
C TYR A 446 -3.12 9.73 -29.63
N ILE A 447 -4.09 10.05 -28.77
CA ILE A 447 -4.45 9.20 -27.62
C ILE A 447 -5.72 8.41 -27.92
N GLY A 448 -6.80 9.09 -28.31
CA GLY A 448 -8.10 8.43 -28.54
C GLY A 448 -8.88 8.28 -27.24
N GLY A 449 -9.40 7.09 -26.94
CA GLY A 449 -10.08 6.80 -25.68
C GLY A 449 -11.30 7.68 -25.41
N CYS A 450 -11.53 8.01 -24.14
CA CYS A 450 -12.63 8.89 -23.75
C CYS A 450 -12.49 10.32 -24.31
N TRP A 451 -11.27 10.80 -24.64
CA TRP A 451 -11.10 12.10 -25.30
C TRP A 451 -11.94 12.23 -26.57
N ALA A 452 -12.25 11.12 -27.27
CA ALA A 452 -13.12 11.12 -28.44
C ALA A 452 -14.49 11.76 -28.18
N ASN A 453 -15.03 11.59 -26.97
CA ASN A 453 -16.35 12.03 -26.55
C ASN A 453 -16.39 13.49 -26.07
N TYR A 454 -15.22 14.14 -25.92
CA TYR A 454 -15.13 15.52 -25.46
C TYR A 454 -15.50 16.53 -26.54
N ASN A 455 -16.07 17.64 -26.10
CA ASN A 455 -16.14 18.88 -26.87
C ASN A 455 -15.27 19.95 -26.18
N GLU A 456 -15.01 21.06 -26.88
CA GLU A 456 -14.13 22.12 -26.36
C GLU A 456 -14.61 22.67 -25.01
N GLN A 457 -15.92 22.80 -24.82
CA GLN A 457 -16.48 23.28 -23.55
C GLN A 457 -16.19 22.32 -22.39
N ARG A 458 -16.33 21.01 -22.59
CA ARG A 458 -16.00 19.98 -21.59
C ARG A 458 -14.50 19.89 -21.36
N PHE A 459 -13.71 19.95 -22.43
CA PHE A 459 -12.26 19.93 -22.35
C PHE A 459 -11.72 21.09 -21.50
N MET A 460 -12.23 22.30 -21.71
CA MET A 460 -11.77 23.48 -20.97
C MET A 460 -12.08 23.43 -19.48
N LYS A 461 -13.07 22.62 -19.03
CA LYS A 461 -13.34 22.42 -17.60
C LYS A 461 -12.18 21.78 -16.84
N TRP A 462 -11.34 20.99 -17.51
CA TRP A 462 -10.16 20.37 -16.91
C TRP A 462 -9.13 21.38 -16.39
N PHE A 463 -9.12 22.58 -16.99
CA PHE A 463 -8.16 23.63 -16.68
C PHE A 463 -8.78 24.75 -15.82
N GLU A 464 -10.07 24.66 -15.48
CA GLU A 464 -10.73 25.67 -14.65
C GLU A 464 -10.06 25.75 -13.26
N GLY A 465 -9.57 26.94 -12.91
CA GLY A 465 -8.92 27.18 -11.62
C GLY A 465 -7.43 26.79 -11.54
N ARG A 466 -6.82 26.34 -12.65
CA ARG A 466 -5.39 26.00 -12.74
C ARG A 466 -4.63 27.07 -13.55
N ASN A 467 -3.64 27.72 -12.93
CA ASN A 467 -2.74 28.71 -13.56
C ASN A 467 -1.29 28.25 -13.39
#